data_AF-A0A8T5JH66-F1
#
_entry.id   AF-A0A8T5JH66-F1
#
_cell.length_a   1.000
_cell.length_b   1.000
_cell.length_c   1.000
_cell.angle_alpha   90.00
_cell.angle_beta   90.00
_cell.angle_gamma   90.00
#
_symmetry.space_group_name_H-M   'P 1'
#
loop_
_entity.id
_entity.type
_entity.pdbx_description
1 polymer ?
#
loop_
_entity_poly.entity_id
_entity_poly.type
_entity_poly.pdbx_seq_one_letter_code
_entity_poly.pdbx_strand_id
1 'polypeptide(L)'
;MYEIRNYWIDPAHFDEWIKWFGEKAAPVFRAHWDMVGFWSSNDIPPTYGGAHPEARGTPANLTWIIRWDDKEQRDMGWNKLGVLNEWKKVLAQRPGGSEWLLHIEAKFAESI
;
A
#
# COMPACT_ATOMS: atom_id res chain seq x y z
N MET A 1 2.81 -15.37 -7.29
CA MET A 1 2.24 -14.06 -7.65
C MET A 1 2.56 -12.99 -6.60
N TYR A 2 2.81 -11.75 -7.02
CA TYR A 2 2.98 -10.57 -6.16
C TYR A 2 1.87 -9.55 -6.43
N GLU A 3 1.21 -9.06 -5.38
CA GLU A 3 0.32 -7.89 -5.41
C GLU A 3 1.11 -6.66 -4.95
N ILE A 4 1.40 -5.75 -5.88
CA ILE A 4 2.08 -4.47 -5.64
C ILE A 4 1.01 -3.40 -5.50
N ARG A 5 0.97 -2.74 -4.35
CA ARG A 5 -0.02 -1.72 -4.03
C ARG A 5 0.65 -0.36 -3.95
N ASN A 6 0.20 0.56 -4.77
CA ASN A 6 0.74 1.91 -4.93
C ASN A 6 -0.32 2.92 -4.50
N TYR A 7 -0.01 3.74 -3.50
CA TYR A 7 -0.94 4.66 -2.87
C TYR A 7 -0.45 6.09 -3.07
N TRP A 8 -1.39 6.99 -3.33
CA TRP A 8 -1.18 8.43 -3.36
C TRP A 8 -1.96 9.03 -2.21
N ILE A 9 -1.24 9.36 -1.15
CA ILE A 9 -1.77 10.01 0.04
C ILE A 9 -1.63 11.52 -0.13
N ASP A 10 -2.56 12.30 0.41
CA ASP A 10 -2.46 13.76 0.44
C ASP A 10 -1.13 14.19 1.07
N PRO A 11 -0.25 14.91 0.34
CA PRO A 11 1.03 15.38 0.86
C PRO A 11 0.91 16.22 2.13
N ALA A 12 -0.18 16.99 2.30
CA ALA A 12 -0.40 17.81 3.48
C ALA A 12 -0.60 16.98 4.77
N HIS A 13 -0.93 15.70 4.62
CA HIS A 13 -1.25 14.79 5.71
C HIS A 13 -0.40 13.51 5.71
N PHE A 14 0.66 13.48 4.89
CA PHE A 14 1.44 12.28 4.63
C PHE A 14 2.09 11.71 5.90
N ASP A 15 2.77 12.54 6.70
CA ASP A 15 3.48 12.10 7.90
C ASP A 15 2.56 11.45 8.93
N GLU A 16 1.40 12.06 9.18
CA GLU A 16 0.39 11.53 10.10
C GLU A 16 -0.15 10.19 9.60
N TRP A 17 -0.45 10.11 8.30
CA TRP A 17 -0.97 8.91 7.68
C TRP A 17 0.06 7.77 7.72
N ILE A 18 1.32 8.04 7.37
CA ILE A 18 2.40 7.05 7.38
C ILE A 18 2.71 6.58 8.80
N LYS A 19 2.65 7.46 9.79
CA LYS A 19 2.78 7.07 11.20
C LYS A 19 1.69 6.09 11.61
N TRP A 20 0.42 6.39 11.33
CA TRP A 20 -0.67 5.45 11.59
C TRP A 20 -0.46 4.13 10.84
N PHE A 21 -0.07 4.18 9.58
CA PHE A 21 0.12 3.00 8.77
C PHE A 21 1.24 2.11 9.32
N GLY A 22 2.41 2.68 9.62
CA GLY A 22 3.55 1.95 10.15
C GLY A 22 3.32 1.39 11.56
N GLU A 23 2.67 2.15 12.44
CA GLU A 23 2.47 1.75 13.84
C GLU A 23 1.24 0.86 14.06
N LYS A 24 0.21 0.95 13.19
CA LYS A 24 -1.09 0.28 13.41
C LYS A 24 -1.47 -0.67 12.28
N ALA A 25 -1.42 -0.24 11.03
CA ALA A 25 -1.92 -1.03 9.90
C ALA A 25 -0.93 -2.13 9.44
N ALA A 26 0.32 -1.76 9.17
CA ALA A 26 1.35 -2.67 8.70
C ALA A 26 1.59 -3.87 9.64
N PRO A 27 1.56 -3.74 10.99
CA PRO A 27 1.65 -4.88 11.89
C PRO A 27 0.52 -5.90 11.70
N VAL A 28 -0.72 -5.46 11.46
CA VAL A 28 -1.84 -6.37 11.16
C VAL A 28 -1.58 -7.13 9.87
N PHE A 29 -1.16 -6.44 8.81
CA PHE A 29 -0.88 -7.11 7.54
C PHE A 29 0.26 -8.14 7.66
N ARG A 30 1.34 -7.80 8.38
CA ARG A 30 2.45 -8.73 8.64
C ARG A 30 2.04 -9.96 9.45
N ALA A 31 1.03 -9.84 10.32
CA ALA A 31 0.55 -10.96 11.11
C ALA A 31 -0.30 -11.96 10.30
N HIS A 32 -0.90 -11.51 9.19
CA HIS A 32 -1.86 -12.31 8.42
C HIS A 32 -1.38 -12.73 7.03
N TRP A 33 -0.42 -12.01 6.44
CA TRP A 33 0.00 -12.19 5.05
C TRP A 33 1.53 -12.27 4.92
N ASP A 34 1.99 -12.90 3.83
CA ASP A 34 3.39 -12.89 3.44
C ASP A 34 3.76 -11.53 2.82
N MET A 35 4.10 -10.59 3.70
CA MET A 35 4.50 -9.24 3.32
C MET A 35 5.96 -9.21 2.85
N VAL A 36 6.19 -8.85 1.59
CA VAL A 36 7.54 -8.59 1.08
C VAL A 36 8.12 -7.32 1.72
N GLY A 37 7.31 -6.26 1.81
CA GLY A 37 7.76 -5.01 2.42
C GLY A 37 6.81 -3.83 2.20
N PHE A 38 7.24 -2.69 2.76
CA PHE A 38 6.55 -1.39 2.72
C PHE A 38 7.62 -0.31 2.50
N TRP A 39 7.33 0.66 1.62
CA TRP A 39 8.23 1.77 1.26
C TRP A 39 7.42 3.06 1.18
N SER A 40 7.76 4.04 2.01
CA SER A 40 7.24 5.41 1.91
C SER A 40 8.20 6.27 1.10
N SER A 41 7.66 7.32 0.48
CA SER A 41 8.47 8.41 -0.09
C SER A 41 9.36 9.04 1.00
N ASN A 42 10.51 9.55 0.59
CA ASN A 42 11.51 10.21 1.44
C ASN A 42 11.90 11.61 0.91
N ASP A 43 10.99 12.25 0.18
CA ASP A 43 11.13 13.58 -0.43
C ASP A 43 12.22 13.70 -1.51
N ILE A 44 12.94 12.63 -1.83
CA ILE A 44 13.88 12.62 -2.95
C ILE A 44 13.08 12.55 -4.25
N PRO A 45 13.25 13.51 -5.18
CA PRO A 45 12.57 13.47 -6.47
C PRO A 45 12.92 12.20 -7.25
N PRO A 46 11.95 11.59 -7.95
CA PRO A 46 12.22 10.43 -8.77
C PRO A 46 13.16 10.80 -9.92
N THR A 47 14.08 9.91 -10.25
CA THR A 47 14.88 10.03 -11.46
C THR A 47 14.17 9.32 -12.61
N TYR A 48 14.05 10.01 -13.75
CA TYR A 48 13.43 9.47 -14.95
C TYR A 48 14.49 9.24 -16.04
N GLY A 49 14.40 8.12 -16.73
CA GLY A 49 15.28 7.76 -17.84
C GLY A 49 14.57 6.82 -18.83
N GLY A 50 15.30 6.41 -19.87
CA GLY A 50 14.80 5.61 -20.98
C GLY A 50 14.32 6.45 -22.18
N ALA A 51 13.76 5.79 -23.20
CA ALA A 51 13.37 6.44 -24.46
C ALA A 51 12.16 7.39 -24.33
N HIS A 52 11.38 7.28 -23.26
CA HIS A 52 10.17 8.08 -23.03
C HIS A 52 10.11 8.57 -21.57
N PRO A 53 10.89 9.59 -21.20
CA PRO A 53 10.90 10.12 -19.83
C PRO A 53 9.59 10.85 -19.47
N GLU A 54 8.88 11.38 -20.47
CA GLU A 54 7.69 12.25 -20.37
C GLU A 54 6.39 11.54 -19.95
N ALA A 55 6.34 10.20 -19.96
CA ALA A 55 5.08 9.45 -19.86
C ALA A 55 4.44 9.42 -18.45
N ARG A 56 4.71 10.41 -17.59
CA ARG A 56 4.62 10.22 -16.13
C ARG A 56 3.68 11.19 -15.43
N GLY A 57 2.78 10.63 -14.61
CA GLY A 57 2.14 11.33 -13.51
C GLY A 57 3.02 11.33 -12.24
N THR A 58 2.48 11.89 -11.16
CA THR A 58 3.13 11.86 -9.83
C THR A 58 3.37 10.41 -9.38
N PRO A 59 4.56 10.03 -8.90
CA PRO A 59 4.78 8.69 -8.35
C PRO A 59 3.94 8.47 -7.09
N ALA A 60 3.62 7.21 -6.78
CA ALA A 60 3.04 6.85 -5.50
C ALA A 60 3.98 7.25 -4.35
N ASN A 61 3.41 7.71 -3.24
CA ASN A 61 4.17 8.06 -2.04
C ASN A 61 4.15 6.96 -0.97
N LEU A 62 3.40 5.88 -1.19
CA LEU A 62 3.51 4.64 -0.44
C LEU A 62 3.37 3.43 -1.38
N THR A 63 4.32 2.51 -1.31
CA THR A 63 4.29 1.24 -2.02
C THR A 63 4.43 0.08 -1.04
N TRP A 64 3.65 -0.97 -1.22
CA TRP A 64 3.75 -2.18 -0.42
C TRP A 64 3.40 -3.41 -1.23
N ILE A 65 4.05 -4.53 -0.90
CA ILE A 65 4.03 -5.72 -1.74
C ILE A 65 3.68 -6.94 -0.89
N ILE A 66 2.69 -7.69 -1.37
CA ILE A 66 2.22 -8.95 -0.77
C ILE A 66 2.57 -10.09 -1.71
N ARG A 67 3.12 -11.18 -1.19
CA ARG A 67 3.26 -12.43 -1.94
C ARG A 67 2.01 -13.29 -1.73
N TRP A 68 1.51 -13.85 -2.82
CA TRP A 68 0.41 -14.79 -2.85
C TRP A 68 0.79 -16.01 -3.69
N ASP A 69 0.29 -17.18 -3.30
CA ASP A 69 0.42 -18.38 -4.12
C ASP A 69 -0.28 -18.17 -5.46
N ASP A 70 -1.51 -17.68 -5.43
CA ASP A 70 -2.34 -17.39 -6.61
C ASP A 70 -3.42 -16.33 -6.31
N LYS A 71 -4.29 -16.06 -7.30
CA LYS A 71 -5.38 -15.10 -7.21
C LYS A 71 -6.50 -15.53 -6.26
N GLU A 72 -6.74 -16.83 -6.11
CA GLU A 72 -7.78 -17.37 -5.22
C GLU A 72 -7.38 -17.17 -3.75
N GLN A 73 -6.15 -17.52 -3.39
CA GLN A 73 -5.58 -17.27 -2.07
C GLN A 73 -5.58 -15.78 -1.73
N ARG A 74 -5.23 -14.93 -2.70
CA ARG A 74 -5.32 -13.48 -2.56
C ARG A 74 -6.73 -13.03 -2.18
N ASP A 75 -7.74 -13.46 -2.92
CA ASP A 75 -9.12 -13.03 -2.67
C ASP A 75 -9.63 -13.53 -1.32
N MET A 76 -9.29 -14.77 -0.94
CA MET A 76 -9.59 -15.29 0.40
C MET A 76 -8.91 -14.47 1.50
N GLY A 77 -7.64 -14.10 1.33
CA GLY A 77 -6.89 -13.28 2.27
C GLY A 77 -7.53 -11.92 2.52
N TRP A 78 -7.97 -11.23 1.46
CA TRP A 78 -8.68 -9.95 1.57
C TRP A 78 -10.07 -10.09 2.22
N ASN A 79 -10.84 -11.13 1.85
CA ASN A 79 -12.14 -11.40 2.46
C ASN A 79 -12.00 -11.68 3.97
N LYS A 80 -10.99 -12.46 4.36
CA LYS A 80 -10.67 -12.75 5.76
C LYS A 80 -10.33 -11.46 6.51
N LEU A 81 -9.45 -10.62 5.96
CA LEU A 81 -9.10 -9.34 6.59
C LEU A 81 -10.33 -8.45 6.81
N GLY A 82 -11.24 -8.38 5.84
CA GLY A 82 -12.47 -7.56 5.93
C GLY A 82 -13.37 -7.90 7.13
N VAL A 83 -13.33 -9.13 7.62
CA VAL A 83 -14.13 -9.57 8.79
C VAL A 83 -13.37 -9.51 10.11
N LEU A 84 -12.04 -9.30 10.10
CA LEU A 84 -11.22 -9.27 11.31
C LEU A 84 -11.53 -8.04 12.18
N ASN A 85 -11.88 -8.30 13.44
CA ASN A 85 -12.20 -7.24 14.41
C ASN A 85 -10.99 -6.35 14.73
N GLU A 86 -9.78 -6.91 14.75
CA GLU A 86 -8.56 -6.11 14.94
C GLU A 86 -8.34 -5.14 13.78
N TRP A 87 -8.58 -5.57 12.54
CA TRP A 87 -8.48 -4.70 11.38
C TRP A 87 -9.54 -3.61 11.42
N LYS A 88 -10.79 -3.93 11.75
CA LYS A 88 -11.85 -2.93 11.91
C LYS A 88 -11.49 -1.87 12.96
N LYS A 89 -10.89 -2.27 14.08
CA LYS A 89 -10.40 -1.34 15.13
C LYS A 89 -9.29 -0.43 14.64
N VAL A 90 -8.32 -0.98 13.91
CA VAL A 90 -7.21 -0.20 13.32
C VAL A 90 -7.72 0.76 12.25
N LEU A 91 -8.61 0.29 11.38
CA LEU A 91 -9.22 1.07 10.31
C LEU A 91 -10.05 2.24 10.86
N ALA A 92 -10.78 2.05 11.96
CA ALA A 92 -11.54 3.11 12.62
C ALA A 92 -10.65 4.24 13.20
N GLN A 93 -9.36 3.98 13.39
CA GLN A 93 -8.37 4.97 13.84
C GLN A 93 -7.62 5.63 12.67
N ARG A 94 -7.95 5.29 11.42
CA ARG A 94 -7.27 5.84 10.25
C ARG A 94 -7.50 7.36 10.18
N PRO A 95 -6.43 8.17 10.19
CA PRO A 95 -6.57 9.60 10.14
C PRO A 95 -7.07 10.03 8.75
N GLY A 96 -7.92 11.07 8.71
CA GLY A 96 -8.48 11.61 7.48
C GLY A 96 -9.47 10.75 6.70
N GLY A 97 -9.80 9.55 7.18
CA GLY A 97 -10.73 8.66 6.49
C GLY A 97 -10.27 8.31 5.08
N SER A 98 -11.19 8.31 4.11
CA SER A 98 -10.90 8.08 2.68
C SER A 98 -10.37 9.31 1.95
N GLU A 99 -10.57 10.52 2.50
CA GLU A 99 -10.27 11.78 1.81
C GLU A 99 -8.76 11.97 1.60
N TRP A 100 -7.93 11.52 2.54
CA TRP A 100 -6.48 11.64 2.41
C TRP A 100 -5.85 10.56 1.56
N LEU A 101 -6.59 9.52 1.15
CA LEU A 101 -6.11 8.47 0.25
C LEU A 101 -6.64 8.74 -1.16
N LEU A 102 -5.93 9.61 -1.89
CA LEU A 102 -6.36 10.19 -3.16
C LEU A 102 -6.42 9.17 -4.29
N HIS A 103 -5.48 8.22 -4.34
CA HIS A 103 -5.46 7.19 -5.37
C HIS A 103 -4.86 5.88 -4.86
N ILE A 104 -5.32 4.78 -5.45
CA ILE A 104 -4.87 3.41 -5.17
C ILE A 104 -4.73 2.69 -6.50
N GLU A 105 -3.55 2.12 -6.75
CA GLU A 105 -3.31 1.13 -7.78
C GLU A 105 -2.95 -0.20 -7.11
N ALA A 106 -3.49 -1.29 -7.64
CA ALA A 106 -3.04 -2.65 -7.34
C ALA A 106 -2.59 -3.32 -8.65
N LYS A 107 -1.30 -3.63 -8.73
CA LYS A 107 -0.67 -4.32 -9.84
C LYS A 107 -0.34 -5.74 -9.43
N PHE A 108 -0.49 -6.69 -10.35
CA PHE A 108 -0.12 -8.09 -10.14
C PHE A 108 1.08 -8.45 -11.02
N ALA A 109 2.04 -9.19 -10.47
CA ALA A 109 3.29 -9.52 -11.15
C ALA A 109 3.83 -10.90 -10.72
N GLU A 110 4.72 -11.48 -11.54
CA GLU A 110 5.53 -12.63 -11.17
C GLU A 110 7.01 -12.21 -11.03
N SER A 111 7.77 -12.88 -10.16
CA SER A 111 9.22 -12.73 -10.13
C SER A 111 9.85 -13.60 -11.20
N ILE A 112 10.88 -13.07 -11.88
CA ILE A 112 11.71 -13.80 -12.86
C ILE A 112 13.00 -14.22 -12.17
#